data_AF-A0A8R1EEJ9-F1
#
_entry.id   AF-A0A8R1EEJ9-F1
#
_cell.length_a   1.000
_cell.length_b   1.000
_cell.length_c   1.000
_cell.angle_alpha   90.00
_cell.angle_beta   90.00
_cell.angle_gamma   90.00
#
_symmetry.space_group_name_H-M   'P 1'
#
loop_
_entity.id
_entity.type
_entity.pdbx_description
1 polymer ?
#
loop_
_entity_poly.entity_id
_entity_poly.type
_entity_poly.pdbx_seq_one_letter_code
_entity_poly.pdbx_strand_id
1 'polypeptide(L)'
;MKLKKKDIFFQTLENMADTVVQAADYFSQHVSNLQDVLEFANEMKRYESQCDTYTHTIITELNKTFITPIERDDIMDLTTS
;
A
#
# COMPACT_ATOMS: atom_id res chain seq x y z
N MET A 1 -19.10 0.83 23.97
CA MET A 1 -17.77 1.14 23.42
C MET A 1 -17.97 1.56 21.96
N LYS A 2 -17.94 2.85 21.64
CA LYS A 2 -18.09 3.30 20.23
C LYS A 2 -16.83 2.88 19.49
N LEU A 3 -16.93 1.85 18.66
CA LEU A 3 -15.92 1.53 17.65
C LEU A 3 -15.79 2.78 16.78
N LYS A 4 -14.75 3.59 17.00
CA LYS A 4 -14.39 4.65 16.05
C LYS A 4 -14.12 3.91 14.74
N LYS A 5 -14.88 4.23 13.68
CA LYS A 5 -14.56 3.73 12.33
C LYS A 5 -13.07 4.01 12.11
N LYS A 6 -12.30 2.98 11.75
CA LYS A 6 -10.90 3.18 11.35
C LYS A 6 -10.91 4.24 10.25
N ASP A 7 -10.03 5.21 10.40
CA ASP A 7 -9.86 6.24 9.38
C ASP A 7 -9.43 5.56 8.08
N ILE A 8 -10.04 5.97 6.96
CA ILE A 8 -9.73 5.41 5.65
C ILE A 8 -8.24 5.60 5.32
N PHE A 9 -7.63 6.69 5.81
CA PHE A 9 -6.20 6.95 5.63
C PHE A 9 -5.35 5.88 6.32
N PHE A 10 -5.56 5.67 7.63
CA PHE A 10 -4.81 4.67 8.39
C PHE A 10 -5.05 3.25 7.88
N GLN A 11 -6.29 2.92 7.53
CA GLN A 11 -6.61 1.60 6.99
C GLN A 11 -5.93 1.36 5.63
N THR A 12 -5.88 2.38 4.77
CA THR A 12 -5.22 2.25 3.46
C THR A 12 -3.70 2.15 3.61
N LEU A 13 -3.10 2.93 4.53
CA LEU A 13 -1.69 2.84 4.86
C LEU A 13 -1.31 1.47 5.47
N GLU A 14 -2.11 0.94 6.38
CA GLU A 14 -1.93 -0.42 6.93
C GLU A 14 -1.96 -1.47 5.81
N ASN A 15 -2.97 -1.42 4.94
CA ASN A 15 -3.07 -2.36 3.81
C ASN A 15 -1.87 -2.25 2.85
N MET A 16 -1.42 -1.02 2.56
CA MET A 16 -0.25 -0.78 1.71
C MET A 16 1.01 -1.38 2.33
N ALA A 17 1.24 -1.18 3.64
CA ALA A 17 2.36 -1.77 4.35
C ALA A 17 2.31 -3.31 4.33
N ASP A 18 1.13 -3.90 4.56
CA ASP A 18 0.94 -5.36 4.47
C ASP A 18 1.26 -5.90 3.07
N THR A 19 0.85 -5.20 2.02
CA THR A 19 1.18 -5.56 0.63
C THR A 19 2.67 -5.47 0.35
N VAL A 20 3.36 -4.43 0.86
CA VAL A 20 4.82 -4.30 0.73
C VAL A 20 5.55 -5.44 1.43
N VAL A 21 5.11 -5.83 2.64
CA VAL A 21 5.69 -6.97 3.35
C VAL A 21 5.46 -8.27 2.59
N GLN A 22 4.24 -8.50 2.09
CA GLN A 22 3.94 -9.68 1.26
C GLN A 22 4.79 -9.72 -0.02
N ALA A 23 5.00 -8.58 -0.67
CA ALA A 23 5.86 -8.47 -1.84
C ALA A 23 7.32 -8.82 -1.50
N ALA A 24 7.84 -8.32 -0.37
CA ALA A 24 9.19 -8.63 0.10
C ALA A 24 9.36 -10.11 0.47
N ASP A 25 8.37 -10.71 1.13
CA ASP A 25 8.36 -12.14 1.46
C ASP A 25 8.31 -12.99 0.19
N TYR A 26 7.45 -12.64 -0.77
CA TYR A 26 7.36 -13.30 -2.07
C TYR A 26 8.69 -13.20 -2.82
N PHE A 27 9.30 -12.01 -2.84
CA PHE A 27 10.61 -11.78 -3.43
C PHE A 27 11.67 -12.67 -2.80
N SER A 28 11.79 -12.68 -1.47
CA SER A 28 12.80 -13.47 -0.75
C SER A 28 12.65 -14.98 -0.97
N GLN A 29 11.42 -15.47 -1.08
CA GLN A 29 11.16 -16.90 -1.28
C GLN A 29 11.51 -17.36 -2.70
N HIS A 30 11.25 -16.52 -3.71
CA HIS A 30 11.38 -16.91 -5.11
C HIS A 30 12.71 -16.51 -5.75
N VAL A 31 13.41 -15.48 -5.22
CA VAL A 31 14.70 -15.02 -5.75
C VAL A 31 15.78 -16.10 -5.73
N SER A 32 15.69 -17.05 -4.79
CA SER A 32 16.66 -18.14 -4.64
C SER A 32 16.50 -19.26 -5.69
N ASN A 33 15.31 -19.39 -6.28
CA ASN A 33 15.01 -20.43 -7.28
C ASN A 33 14.07 -19.88 -8.37
N LEU A 34 14.59 -18.95 -9.17
CA LEU A 34 13.92 -18.30 -10.29
C LEU A 34 13.75 -19.25 -11.49
N GLN A 35 13.00 -20.34 -11.32
CA GLN A 35 12.69 -21.25 -12.44
C GLN A 35 11.77 -20.58 -13.46
N ASP A 36 10.80 -19.79 -12.99
CA ASP A 36 9.83 -19.10 -13.85
C ASP A 36 9.85 -17.59 -13.61
N VAL A 37 10.85 -16.94 -14.22
CA VAL A 37 11.10 -15.48 -14.11
C VAL A 37 9.88 -14.67 -14.57
N LEU A 38 9.12 -15.17 -15.54
CA LEU A 38 7.92 -14.50 -16.05
C LEU A 38 6.79 -14.48 -15.02
N GLU A 39 6.51 -15.61 -14.38
CA GLU A 39 5.50 -15.69 -13.32
C GLU A 39 5.90 -14.84 -12.12
N PHE A 40 7.16 -14.91 -11.72
CA PHE A 40 7.72 -14.06 -10.69
C PHE A 40 7.54 -12.56 -10.99
N ALA A 41 7.90 -12.12 -12.20
CA ALA A 41 7.75 -10.73 -12.62
C ALA A 41 6.27 -10.29 -12.69
N ASN A 42 5.37 -11.16 -13.13
CA ASN A 42 3.94 -10.89 -13.16
C ASN A 42 3.36 -10.70 -11.75
N GLU A 43 3.72 -11.58 -10.81
CA GLU A 43 3.27 -11.44 -9.41
C GLU A 43 3.86 -10.19 -8.77
N MET A 44 5.14 -9.88 -9.00
CA MET A 44 5.73 -8.66 -8.49
C MET A 44 5.07 -7.39 -9.04
N LYS A 45 4.72 -7.41 -10.33
CA LYS A 45 3.95 -6.34 -10.94
C LYS A 45 2.53 -6.23 -10.37
N ARG A 46 1.91 -7.36 -9.99
CA ARG A 46 0.61 -7.36 -9.31
C ARG A 46 0.67 -6.65 -7.97
N TYR A 47 1.71 -6.90 -7.17
CA TYR A 47 1.92 -6.19 -5.89
C TYR A 47 2.16 -4.69 -6.10
N GLU A 48 2.96 -4.32 -7.11
CA GLU A 48 3.19 -2.91 -7.46
C GLU A 48 1.89 -2.20 -7.86
N SER A 49 1.07 -2.81 -8.72
CA SER A 49 -0.22 -2.25 -9.12
C SER A 49 -1.22 -2.14 -7.95
N GLN A 50 -1.15 -3.03 -6.96
CA GLN A 50 -1.94 -2.91 -5.73
C GLN A 50 -1.51 -1.70 -4.90
N CYS A 51 -0.20 -1.51 -4.71
CA CYS A 51 0.33 -0.34 -4.02
C CYS A 51 -0.07 0.97 -4.72
N ASP A 52 0.01 1.03 -6.05
CA ASP A 52 -0.44 2.20 -6.82
C ASP A 52 -1.94 2.50 -6.61
N THR A 53 -2.77 1.46 -6.52
CA THR A 53 -4.20 1.61 -6.20
C THR A 53 -4.41 2.23 -4.82
N TYR A 54 -3.61 1.85 -3.82
CA TYR A 54 -3.67 2.45 -2.48
C TYR A 54 -3.23 3.91 -2.49
N THR A 55 -2.13 4.22 -3.17
CA THR A 55 -1.67 5.60 -3.36
C THR A 55 -2.73 6.48 -4.01
N HIS A 56 -3.33 5.99 -5.10
CA HIS A 56 -4.42 6.69 -5.77
C HIS A 56 -5.63 6.92 -4.85
N THR A 57 -5.96 5.92 -4.02
CA THR A 57 -7.05 6.01 -3.03
C THR A 57 -6.75 7.09 -1.99
N ILE A 58 -5.55 7.10 -1.41
CA ILE A 58 -5.13 8.09 -0.40
C ILE A 58 -5.19 9.51 -0.99
N ILE A 59 -4.63 9.72 -2.17
CA ILE A 59 -4.63 11.04 -2.84
C ILE A 59 -6.07 11.49 -3.14
N THR A 60 -6.92 10.57 -3.60
CA THR A 60 -8.33 10.86 -3.89
C THR A 60 -9.09 11.26 -2.62
N GLU A 61 -8.89 10.55 -1.52
CA GLU A 61 -9.54 10.85 -0.25
C GLU A 61 -8.99 12.13 0.40
N LEU A 62 -7.69 12.41 0.25
CA LEU A 62 -7.07 13.67 0.67
C LEU A 62 -7.67 14.88 -0.05
N ASN A 63 -7.98 14.75 -1.35
CA ASN A 63 -8.60 15.79 -2.16
C ASN A 63 -10.09 16.02 -1.79
N LYS A 64 -10.79 14.99 -1.32
CA LYS A 64 -12.21 15.07 -0.92
C LYS A 64 -12.41 15.46 0.54
N THR A 65 -11.40 15.23 1.38
CA THR A 65 -11.48 15.42 2.83
C THR A 65 -10.89 16.77 3.24
N PHE A 66 -11.69 17.56 3.97
CA PHE A 66 -11.25 18.85 4.52
C PHE A 66 -10.54 18.72 5.88
N ILE A 67 -10.87 17.70 6.67
CA ILE A 67 -10.29 17.45 8.00
C ILE A 67 -9.57 16.10 7.95
N THR A 68 -8.24 16.11 8.02
CA THR A 68 -7.41 14.90 8.07
C THR A 68 -7.09 14.51 9.52
N PRO A 69 -6.82 13.22 9.79
CA PRO A 69 -6.50 12.75 11.15
C PRO A 69 -5.11 13.17 11.64
N ILE A 70 -4.18 13.43 10.71
CA ILE A 70 -2.83 13.98 10.92
C ILE A 70 -2.57 15.04 9.84
N GLU A 71 -1.36 15.62 9.79
CA GLU A 71 -1.04 16.61 8.76
C GLU A 71 -1.11 16.01 7.35
N ARG A 72 -1.61 16.79 6.39
CA ARG A 72 -1.78 16.33 5.01
C ARG A 72 -0.43 15.97 4.37
N ASP A 73 0.60 16.75 4.67
CA ASP A 73 1.94 16.53 4.15
C ASP A 73 2.53 15.22 4.70
N ASP A 74 2.31 14.91 5.99
CA ASP A 74 2.71 13.61 6.58
C ASP A 74 2.04 12.42 5.86
N ILE A 75 0.75 12.52 5.54
CA ILE A 75 0.03 11.44 4.82
C ILE A 75 0.62 11.27 3.42
N MET A 76 0.94 12.37 2.73
CA MET A 76 1.53 12.33 1.39
C MET A 76 2.93 11.73 1.42
N ASP A 77 3.75 12.14 2.39
CA ASP A 77 5.11 11.65 2.58
C ASP A 77 5.14 10.14 2.89
N LEU A 78 4.23 9.66 3.76
CA LEU A 78 4.08 8.24 4.07
C LEU A 78 3.57 7.39 2.90
N THR A 79 2.90 8.01 1.92
CA THR A 79 2.36 7.30 0.75
C THR A 79 3.37 7.24 -0.40
N THR A 80 4.29 8.21 -0.47
CA THR A 80 5.17 8.40 -1.63
C THR A 80 6.63 8.06 -1.35
N SER A 81 7.06 8.04 -0.07
CA SER A 81 8.40 7.57 0.35
C SER A 81 8.49 6.05 0.44
#